data_AF-F3GJI5-F1
#
_entry.id   AF-F3GJI5-F1
#
_cell.length_a   1.000
_cell.length_b   1.000
_cell.length_c   1.000
_cell.angle_alpha   90.00
_cell.angle_beta   90.00
_cell.angle_gamma   90.00
#
_symmetry.space_group_name_H-M   'P 1'
#
loop_
_entity.id
_entity.type
_entity.pdbx_description
1 polymer ?
#
loop_
_entity_poly.entity_id
_entity_poly.type
_entity_poly.pdbx_seq_one_letter_code
_entity_poly.pdbx_strand_id
1 'polypeptide(L)' 'VITDGDGNVEEVRGEGVVGQQPLIKVGQSHTYSSGTVMTTKVGNMQGTYQMLAEDGKRFDAVIEPFRLAVPGSLH' A
#
# COMPACT_ATOMS: atom_id res chain seq x y z
N VAL A 1 0.41 2.26 -6.33
CA VAL A 1 -0.29 3.25 -7.18
C VAL A 1 -1.21 4.07 -6.31
N ILE A 2 -1.07 5.39 -6.38
CA ILE A 2 -1.87 6.36 -5.64
C ILE A 2 -2.58 7.21 -6.68
N THR A 3 -3.89 7.33 -6.58
CA THR A 3 -4.70 8.13 -7.50
C THR A 3 -5.41 9.21 -6.69
N ASP A 4 -5.19 10.46 -7.04
CA ASP A 4 -5.83 11.58 -6.37
C ASP A 4 -7.29 11.77 -6.85
N GLY A 5 -7.97 12.77 -6.28
CA GLY A 5 -9.38 13.06 -6.57
C GLY A 5 -9.61 13.67 -7.96
N ASP A 6 -8.55 14.20 -8.58
CA ASP A 6 -8.58 14.78 -9.92
C ASP A 6 -8.15 13.75 -10.98
N GLY A 7 -7.80 12.54 -10.55
CA GLY A 7 -7.38 11.43 -11.41
C GLY A 7 -5.88 11.39 -11.71
N ASN A 8 -5.06 12.23 -11.08
CA ASN A 8 -3.61 12.15 -11.23
C ASN A 8 -3.09 10.89 -10.54
N VAL A 9 -2.15 10.20 -11.20
CA VAL A 9 -1.62 8.91 -10.76
C VAL A 9 -0.15 9.05 -10.39
N GLU A 10 0.22 8.56 -9.21
CA GLU A 10 1.58 8.42 -8.75
C GLU A 10 1.93 6.95 -8.49
N GLU A 11 3.08 6.52 -8.99
CA GLU A 11 3.62 5.19 -8.75
C GLU A 11 4.79 5.23 -7.79
N VAL A 12 4.62 4.58 -6.64
CA VAL A 12 5.71 4.37 -5.67
C VAL A 12 6.18 2.92 -5.79
N ARG A 13 7.48 2.74 -6.03
CA ARG A 13 8.15 1.43 -6.06
C ARG A 13 9.41 1.51 -5.19
N GLY A 14 9.60 0.52 -4.33
CA GLY A 14 10.74 0.46 -3.43
C GLY A 14 10.86 -0.91 -2.79
N GLU A 15 12.02 -1.19 -2.21
CA GLU A 15 12.27 -2.45 -1.53
C GLU A 15 11.70 -2.43 -0.11
N GLY A 16 10.90 -3.45 0.20
CA GLY A 16 10.32 -3.61 1.52
C GLY A 16 9.29 -2.54 1.90
N VAL A 17 9.03 -2.44 3.20
CA VAL A 17 8.12 -1.45 3.80
C VAL A 17 8.87 -0.71 4.90
N VAL A 18 8.82 0.63 4.89
CA VAL A 18 9.54 1.48 5.87
C VAL A 18 11.03 1.11 6.08
N GLY A 19 11.69 0.63 5.02
CA GLY A 19 13.10 0.20 5.05
C GLY A 19 13.32 -1.22 5.61
N GLN A 20 12.26 -2.02 5.78
CA GLN A 20 12.33 -3.38 6.32
C GLN A 20 11.74 -4.40 5.34
N GLN A 21 12.29 -5.61 5.35
CA GLN A 21 11.74 -6.78 4.65
C GLN A 21 11.37 -7.84 5.70
N PRO A 22 10.20 -7.72 6.35
CA PRO A 22 9.84 -8.59 7.46
C PRO A 22 9.53 -10.02 7.00
N LEU A 23 10.06 -11.01 7.72
CA LEU A 23 9.63 -12.40 7.59
C LEU A 23 8.39 -12.64 8.44
N ILE A 24 7.25 -12.90 7.78
CA ILE A 24 5.96 -13.16 8.45
C ILE A 24 5.76 -14.66 8.55
N LYS A 25 5.86 -15.21 9.77
CA LYS A 25 5.60 -16.63 10.03
C LYS A 25 4.10 -16.93 10.00
N VAL A 26 3.76 -18.21 9.84
CA VAL A 26 2.38 -18.69 9.92
C VAL A 26 1.71 -18.20 11.21
N GLY A 27 0.53 -17.58 11.07
CA GLY A 27 -0.24 -17.04 12.20
C GLY A 27 0.28 -15.71 12.77
N GLN A 28 1.37 -15.15 12.23
CA GLN A 28 1.88 -13.84 12.63
C GLN A 28 1.35 -12.74 11.70
N SER A 29 1.37 -11.51 12.20
CA SER A 29 1.02 -10.30 11.45
C SER A 29 2.12 -9.27 11.59
N HIS A 30 2.39 -8.52 10.52
CA HIS A 30 3.25 -7.35 10.56
C HIS A 30 2.42 -6.11 10.25
N THR A 31 2.49 -5.11 11.13
CA THR A 31 1.76 -3.85 11.00
C THR A 31 2.75 -2.71 10.94
N TYR A 32 2.59 -1.83 9.97
CA TYR A 32 3.40 -0.63 9.84
C TYR A 32 2.49 0.56 9.49
N SER A 33 3.02 1.77 9.64
CA SER A 33 2.36 2.99 9.24
C SER A 33 3.27 3.78 8.32
N SER A 34 2.70 4.29 7.24
CA SER A 34 3.36 5.17 6.28
C SER A 34 2.40 6.28 5.89
N GLY A 35 2.89 7.30 5.20
CA GLY A 35 2.10 8.44 4.77
C GLY A 35 2.43 8.80 3.33
N THR A 36 1.45 9.38 2.66
CA THR A 36 1.62 10.04 1.36
C THR A 36 1.04 11.45 1.45
N VAL A 37 1.58 12.38 0.66
CA VAL A 37 1.05 13.73 0.55
C VAL A 37 0.24 13.81 -0.74
N MET A 38 -1.00 14.28 -0.64
CA MET A 38 -1.91 14.42 -1.76
C MET A 38 -2.50 15.83 -1.77
N THR A 39 -2.70 16.38 -2.97
CA THR A 39 -3.26 17.71 -3.20
C THR A 39 -4.77 17.76 -2.97
N THR A 40 -5.47 16.65 -3.23
CA THR A 40 -6.92 16.53 -3.11
C THR A 40 -7.35 16.01 -1.74
N LYS A 41 -8.61 16.29 -1.35
CA LYS A 41 -9.21 15.82 -0.08
C LYS A 41 -9.64 14.35 -0.10
N VAL A 42 -9.74 13.76 -1.28
CA VAL A 42 -10.11 12.37 -1.52
C VAL A 42 -9.16 11.75 -2.54
N GLY A 43 -8.93 10.45 -2.46
CA GLY A 43 -8.11 9.68 -3.38
C GLY A 43 -8.19 8.18 -3.08
N ASN A 44 -7.46 7.38 -3.83
CA ASN A 44 -7.39 5.93 -3.69
C ASN A 44 -5.94 5.45 -3.69
N MET A 45 -5.67 4.37 -2.97
CA MET A 45 -4.40 3.66 -3.02
C MET A 45 -4.64 2.20 -3.35
N GLN A 46 -3.79 1.63 -4.20
CA GLN A 46 -3.78 0.21 -4.56
C GLN A 46 -2.37 -0.23 -4.90
N GLY A 47 -2.10 -1.53 -4.87
CA GLY A 47 -0.78 -2.03 -5.24
C GLY A 47 -0.57 -3.51 -4.98
N THR A 48 0.69 -3.90 -4.92
CA THR A 48 1.10 -5.28 -4.70
C THR A 48 2.41 -5.30 -3.92
N TYR A 49 2.55 -6.22 -2.97
CA TYR A 49 3.86 -6.58 -2.43
C TYR A 49 4.39 -7.80 -3.16
N GLN A 50 5.65 -7.73 -3.58
CA GLN A 50 6.37 -8.91 -4.04
C GLN A 50 6.87 -9.68 -2.82
N MET A 51 6.36 -10.89 -2.64
CA MET A 51 6.68 -11.76 -1.51
C MET A 51 7.58 -12.90 -1.96
N LEU A 52 8.40 -13.39 -1.04
CA LEU A 52 9.20 -14.59 -1.19
C LEU A 52 8.82 -15.56 -0.07
N ALA A 53 8.29 -16.72 -0.44
CA ALA A 53 8.01 -17.81 0.49
C ALA A 53 9.28 -18.57 0.87
N GLU A 54 9.24 -19.31 1.98
CA GLU A 54 10.39 -20.09 2.49
C GLU A 54 10.83 -21.20 1.52
N ASP A 55 9.93 -21.68 0.66
CA ASP A 55 10.23 -22.64 -0.42
C ASP A 55 10.92 -21.98 -1.64
N GLY A 56 11.21 -20.68 -1.57
CA GLY A 56 11.80 -19.90 -2.65
C GLY A 56 10.80 -19.41 -3.69
N LYS A 57 9.51 -19.71 -3.54
CA LYS A 57 8.48 -19.27 -4.48
C LYS A 57 8.19 -17.79 -4.31
N ARG A 58 8.16 -17.07 -5.43
CA ARG A 58 7.71 -15.68 -5.48
C ARG A 58 6.21 -15.62 -5.74
N PHE A 59 5.53 -14.73 -5.04
CA PHE A 59 4.12 -14.44 -5.27
C PHE A 59 3.81 -12.99 -4.96
N ASP A 60 2.74 -12.48 -5.54
CA ASP A 60 2.29 -11.11 -5.29
C ASP A 60 1.14 -11.12 -4.28
N ALA A 61 1.30 -10.35 -3.21
CA ALA A 61 0.23 -10.06 -2.28
C ALA A 61 -0.48 -8.77 -2.73
N VAL A 62 -1.72 -8.91 -3.21
CA VAL A 62 -2.51 -7.80 -3.74
C VAL A 62 -3.01 -6.91 -2.60
N ILE A 63 -2.86 -5.61 -2.78
CA ILE A 63 -3.44 -4.56 -1.94
C ILE A 63 -4.64 -4.02 -2.72
N GLU A 64 -5.83 -4.45 -2.31
CA GLU A 64 -7.09 -4.00 -2.91
C GLU A 64 -7.24 -2.47 -2.78
N PRO A 65 -7.90 -1.81 -3.75
CA PRO A 65 -8.09 -0.37 -3.71
C PRO A 65 -8.82 0.08 -2.44
N PHE A 66 -8.22 1.03 -1.72
CA PHE A 66 -8.84 1.65 -0.54
C PHE A 66 -8.81 3.17 -0.64
N ARG A 67 -9.79 3.82 -0.01
CA ARG A 67 -9.99 5.27 -0.08
C ARG A 67 -9.17 6.00 0.97
N LEU A 68 -8.55 7.09 0.55
CA LEU A 68 -8.04 8.14 1.42
C LEU A 68 -9.06 9.29 1.39
N ALA A 69 -9.57 9.69 2.55
CA ALA A 69 -10.51 10.80 2.63
C ALA A 69 -10.30 11.60 3.90
N VAL A 70 -10.29 12.93 3.78
CA VAL A 70 -10.35 13.81 4.96
C VAL A 70 -11.74 13.64 5.60
N PRO A 71 -11.83 13.44 6.93
CA PRO A 71 -13.12 13.30 7.62
C PRO A 71 -14.11 14.41 7.23
N GLY A 72 -15.34 14.03 6.88
CA GLY A 72 -16.39 14.96 6.43
C GLY A 72 -16.34 15.37 4.95
N SER A 73 -15.48 14.76 4.14
CA SER A 73 -15.39 15.06 2.69
C SER A 73 -16.33 14.22 1.80
N LEU A 74 -16.97 13.18 2.35
CA LEU A 74 -18.06 12.45 1.70
C LEU A 74 -19.37 12.86 2.39
N HIS A 75 -20.32 13.40 1.62
CA HIS A 75 -21.70 13.67 2.03
C HIS A 75 -22.65 12.72 1.32
#